data_AF-D7I783-F1
#
_entry.id   AF-D7I783-F1
#
_cell.length_a   1.000
_cell.length_b   1.000
_cell.length_c   1.000
_cell.angle_alpha   90.00
_cell.angle_beta   90.00
_cell.angle_gamma   90.00
#
_symmetry.space_group_name_H-M   'P 1'
#
loop_
_entity.id
_entity.type
_entity.pdbx_description
1 polymer ?
#
loop_
_entity_poly.entity_id
_entity_poly.type
_entity_poly.pdbx_seq_one_letter_code
_entity_poly.pdbx_strand_id
1 'polypeptide(L)'
;MEMSSNNKPVAGAEIKVAGASPTDSDQEGRFILNFTASLPGDPLMINDIYKKGFKIVNYEKVANWNISSASELKIVLGRTEVINALRKKYYDIGESNSEKESRKTLAELEELKKQNALSAVEYDQKVDSMSKSMMEWQKRLEIYALKFACINRDELDAMEKQAMELLDHGDVHGAIRLYEEMKLDSAMTLKIAVRQEAKEDMKLLLPSLVNNFQLLKQADDKVACDSVAHLIYEMAADIKLKLMSVEWFFQRNDPSEVLDQYSLIVKDTQSMQEIELVESSLRQSLKEVKLKGELKKKAQLVFERIEDRKKWISIKEKI
;
A
#
# COMPACT_ATOMS: atom_id res chain seq x y z
N MET A 1 -19.17 22.96 8.22
CA MET A 1 -19.11 23.93 7.10
C MET A 1 -19.80 23.38 5.87
N GLU A 2 -20.28 24.24 4.98
CA GLU A 2 -20.92 23.89 3.71
C GLU A 2 -19.84 23.67 2.64
N MET A 3 -19.98 22.61 1.83
CA MET A 3 -19.03 22.25 0.76
C MET A 3 -18.98 23.33 -0.32
N SER A 4 -17.78 23.72 -0.75
CA SER A 4 -17.52 24.62 -1.88
C SER A 4 -18.28 25.95 -1.77
N SER A 5 -18.24 26.55 -0.59
CA SER A 5 -19.06 27.71 -0.22
C SER A 5 -18.26 28.85 0.41
N ASN A 6 -16.93 28.83 0.25
CA ASN A 6 -15.99 29.69 0.97
C ASN A 6 -16.10 29.52 2.50
N ASN A 7 -16.09 28.26 2.96
CA ASN A 7 -16.14 27.90 4.38
C ASN A 7 -17.37 28.41 5.13
N LYS A 8 -18.51 28.55 4.44
CA LYS A 8 -19.75 29.00 5.08
C LYS A 8 -20.15 28.05 6.23
N PRO A 9 -20.51 28.56 7.41
CA PRO A 9 -20.95 27.72 8.51
C PRO A 9 -22.32 27.07 8.23
N VAL A 10 -22.56 25.91 8.84
CA VAL A 10 -23.84 25.20 8.77
C VAL A 10 -24.40 25.08 10.17
N ALA A 11 -25.42 25.89 10.47
CA ALA A 11 -26.10 25.90 11.77
C ALA A 11 -27.19 24.83 11.86
N GLY A 12 -27.46 24.36 13.08
CA GLY A 12 -28.50 23.38 13.40
C GLY A 12 -28.34 22.04 12.68
N ALA A 13 -27.10 21.60 12.45
CA ALA A 13 -26.80 20.20 12.14
C ALA A 13 -26.72 19.45 13.46
N GLU A 14 -27.30 18.27 13.54
CA GLU A 14 -27.29 17.44 14.75
C GLU A 14 -26.06 16.52 14.73
N ILE A 15 -25.44 16.28 15.89
CA ILE A 15 -24.39 15.26 16.05
C ILE A 15 -24.68 14.36 17.26
N LYS A 16 -24.48 13.07 17.07
CA LYS A 16 -24.56 12.04 18.13
C LYS A 16 -23.24 11.30 18.19
N VAL A 17 -22.61 11.31 19.36
CA VAL A 17 -21.32 10.68 19.61
C VAL A 17 -21.43 9.81 20.86
N ALA A 18 -20.80 8.64 20.87
CA ALA A 18 -20.75 7.83 22.08
C ALA A 18 -19.98 8.55 23.20
N GLY A 19 -20.50 8.52 24.43
CA GLY A 19 -19.87 9.14 25.58
C GLY A 19 -20.05 10.67 25.72
N ALA A 20 -20.84 11.29 24.83
CA ALA A 20 -21.23 12.69 24.94
C ALA A 20 -22.75 12.86 24.73
N SER A 21 -23.31 13.95 25.26
CA SER A 21 -24.72 14.29 24.98
C SER A 21 -24.89 14.74 23.53
N PRO A 22 -25.97 14.34 22.83
CA PRO A 22 -26.31 14.89 21.53
C PRO A 22 -26.37 16.41 21.56
N THR A 23 -25.92 17.05 20.49
CA THR A 23 -25.91 18.51 20.40
C THR A 23 -26.08 18.96 18.95
N ASP A 24 -26.45 20.22 18.78
CA ASP A 24 -26.64 20.85 17.47
C ASP A 24 -25.55 21.89 17.24
N SER A 25 -25.20 22.12 15.98
CA SER A 25 -24.27 23.18 15.65
C SER A 25 -24.87 24.57 15.89
N ASP A 26 -24.06 25.48 16.44
CA ASP A 26 -24.44 26.87 16.68
C ASP A 26 -24.54 27.67 15.36
N GLN A 27 -24.80 29.00 15.46
CA GLN A 27 -24.88 29.88 14.29
C GLN A 27 -23.57 29.96 13.50
N GLU A 28 -22.44 29.71 14.16
CA GLU A 28 -21.10 29.65 13.57
C GLU A 28 -20.76 28.22 13.08
N GLY A 29 -21.70 27.28 13.15
CA GLY A 29 -21.54 25.91 12.70
C GLY A 29 -20.62 25.07 13.58
N ARG A 30 -20.42 25.45 14.85
CA ARG A 30 -19.57 24.73 15.82
C ARG A 30 -20.38 23.81 16.71
N PHE A 31 -19.77 22.69 17.08
CA PHE A 31 -20.26 21.75 18.07
C PHE A 31 -19.40 21.85 19.33
N ILE A 32 -20.02 21.74 20.50
CA ILE A 32 -19.31 21.58 21.78
C ILE A 32 -19.73 20.24 22.37
N LEU A 33 -18.78 19.32 22.45
CA LEU A 33 -18.97 17.98 23.02
C LEU A 33 -18.18 17.87 24.31
N ASN A 34 -18.85 17.46 25.39
CA ASN A 34 -18.24 17.23 26.68
C ASN A 34 -18.15 15.73 26.94
N PHE A 35 -16.93 15.23 27.06
CA PHE A 35 -16.64 13.83 27.38
C PHE A 35 -16.23 13.71 28.85
N THR A 36 -16.93 12.90 29.63
CA THR A 36 -16.63 12.71 31.07
C THR A 36 -15.59 11.63 31.33
N ALA A 37 -15.39 10.71 30.38
CA ALA A 37 -14.56 9.51 30.57
C ALA A 37 -13.55 9.26 29.43
N SER A 38 -13.42 10.19 28.47
CA SER A 38 -12.51 10.06 27.33
C SER A 38 -11.32 11.00 27.46
N LEU A 39 -10.16 10.58 26.96
CA LEU A 39 -8.91 11.32 26.97
C LEU A 39 -8.48 11.71 25.56
N PRO A 40 -7.63 12.76 25.41
CA PRO A 40 -6.97 13.02 24.14
C PRO A 40 -6.22 11.78 23.64
N GLY A 41 -6.44 11.42 22.38
CA GLY A 41 -5.95 10.19 21.75
C GLY A 41 -7.00 9.10 21.57
N ASP A 42 -8.11 9.13 22.32
CA ASP A 42 -9.19 8.15 22.19
C ASP A 42 -9.93 8.33 20.86
N PRO A 43 -10.39 7.25 20.20
CA PRO A 43 -11.18 7.36 18.98
C PRO A 43 -12.53 8.06 19.22
N LEU A 44 -12.88 9.00 18.34
CA LEU A 44 -14.17 9.69 18.37
C LEU A 44 -15.24 8.84 17.70
N MET A 45 -16.03 8.11 18.50
CA MET A 45 -17.09 7.23 17.99
C MET A 45 -18.37 8.01 17.65
N ILE A 46 -18.46 8.49 16.42
CA ILE A 46 -19.64 9.22 15.91
C ILE A 46 -20.71 8.21 15.49
N ASN A 47 -21.88 8.29 16.14
CA ASN A 47 -23.03 7.46 15.83
C ASN A 47 -23.82 8.00 14.63
N ASP A 48 -24.01 9.32 14.57
CA ASP A 48 -24.79 9.98 13.52
C ASP A 48 -24.44 11.47 13.42
N ILE A 49 -24.49 12.02 12.21
CA ILE A 49 -24.49 13.47 11.94
C ILE A 49 -25.57 13.74 10.90
N TYR A 50 -26.53 14.58 11.26
CA TYR A 50 -27.72 14.79 10.43
C TYR A 50 -28.02 16.28 10.21
N LYS A 51 -28.30 16.62 8.95
CA LYS A 51 -28.93 17.88 8.57
C LYS A 51 -29.80 17.65 7.35
N LYS A 52 -31.08 18.00 7.44
CA LYS A 52 -32.03 17.84 6.32
C LYS A 52 -31.50 18.53 5.06
N GLY A 53 -31.41 17.78 3.97
CA GLY A 53 -30.94 18.27 2.68
C GLY A 53 -29.41 18.23 2.50
N PHE A 54 -28.65 17.79 3.50
CA PHE A 54 -27.19 17.72 3.42
C PHE A 54 -26.67 16.28 3.54
N LYS A 55 -25.45 16.07 3.05
CA LYS A 55 -24.67 14.84 3.21
C LYS A 55 -23.26 15.19 3.69
N ILE A 56 -22.67 14.33 4.49
CA ILE A 56 -21.26 14.43 4.89
C ILE A 56 -20.41 14.05 3.68
N VAL A 57 -19.46 14.91 3.31
CA VAL A 57 -18.60 14.66 2.15
C VAL A 57 -17.18 14.22 2.53
N ASN A 58 -16.74 14.52 3.76
CA ASN A 58 -15.43 14.11 4.28
C ASN A 58 -15.53 12.96 5.31
N TYR A 59 -16.42 11.99 5.06
CA TYR A 59 -16.73 10.92 6.02
C TYR A 59 -15.51 10.11 6.46
N GLU A 60 -14.58 9.77 5.57
CA GLU A 60 -13.38 9.00 5.93
C GLU A 60 -12.52 9.72 6.99
N LYS A 61 -12.38 11.06 6.89
CA LYS A 61 -11.64 11.86 7.88
C LYS A 61 -12.39 11.97 9.20
N VAL A 62 -13.72 12.09 9.12
CA VAL A 62 -14.61 12.18 10.29
C VAL A 62 -14.65 10.86 11.07
N ALA A 63 -14.70 9.72 10.36
CA ALA A 63 -14.81 8.39 10.96
C ALA A 63 -13.52 7.90 11.64
N ASN A 64 -12.36 8.38 11.19
CA ASN A 64 -11.04 8.00 11.72
C ASN A 64 -10.44 9.04 12.67
N TRP A 65 -11.27 9.97 13.19
CA TRP A 65 -10.78 11.04 14.04
C TRP A 65 -10.57 10.57 15.49
N ASN A 66 -9.49 11.04 16.11
CA ASN A 66 -9.23 10.86 17.54
C ASN A 66 -9.44 12.17 18.30
N ILE A 67 -9.98 12.10 19.51
CA ILE A 67 -10.16 13.25 20.39
C ILE A 67 -8.82 13.96 20.57
N SER A 68 -8.80 15.28 20.38
CA SER A 68 -7.58 16.09 20.46
C SER A 68 -7.85 17.34 21.27
N SER A 69 -6.87 17.74 22.09
CA SER A 69 -6.85 19.04 22.78
C SER A 69 -6.21 20.15 21.94
N ALA A 70 -5.53 19.79 20.85
CA ALA A 70 -4.75 20.71 20.01
C ALA A 70 -5.39 21.00 18.64
N SER A 71 -6.38 20.19 18.23
CA SER A 71 -6.94 20.25 16.88
C SER A 71 -8.45 20.06 16.89
N GLU A 72 -9.14 20.82 16.05
CA GLU A 72 -10.59 20.73 15.87
C GLU A 72 -10.96 19.78 14.72
N LEU A 73 -12.02 18.99 14.90
CA LEU A 73 -12.58 18.18 13.82
C LEU A 73 -13.44 19.05 12.89
N LYS A 74 -13.01 19.20 11.65
CA LYS A 74 -13.80 19.85 10.59
C LYS A 74 -14.76 18.86 9.94
N ILE A 75 -16.06 19.10 10.05
CA ILE A 75 -17.11 18.37 9.33
C ILE A 75 -17.57 19.21 8.12
N VAL A 76 -17.54 18.61 6.94
CA VAL A 76 -17.96 19.26 5.69
C VAL A 76 -19.27 18.61 5.21
N LEU A 77 -20.28 19.45 5.04
CA LEU A 77 -21.62 19.07 4.61
C LEU A 77 -21.90 19.63 3.21
N GLY A 78 -22.20 18.78 2.24
CA GLY A 78 -22.65 19.21 0.91
C GLY A 78 -24.17 19.13 0.78
N ARG A 79 -24.76 20.14 0.14
CA ARG A 79 -26.19 20.10 -0.24
C ARG A 79 -26.45 18.96 -1.19
N THR A 80 -27.48 18.18 -0.91
CA THR A 80 -27.84 17.00 -1.69
C THR A 80 -28.20 17.39 -3.12
N GLU A 81 -28.92 18.50 -3.32
CA GLU A 81 -29.24 18.99 -4.66
C GLU A 81 -27.99 19.38 -5.46
N VAL A 82 -27.00 20.01 -4.83
CA VAL A 82 -25.76 20.45 -5.48
C VAL A 82 -24.89 19.25 -5.83
N ILE A 83 -24.70 18.31 -4.90
CA ILE A 83 -23.94 17.07 -5.16
C ILE A 83 -24.57 16.31 -6.33
N ASN A 84 -25.90 16.18 -6.37
CA ASN A 84 -26.57 15.47 -7.45
C ASN A 84 -26.41 16.19 -8.80
N ALA A 85 -26.49 17.53 -8.81
CA ALA A 85 -26.27 18.31 -10.03
C ALA A 85 -24.83 18.19 -10.55
N LEU A 86 -23.84 18.24 -9.64
CA LEU A 86 -22.42 18.03 -9.99
C LEU A 86 -22.15 16.62 -10.49
N ARG A 87 -22.68 15.59 -9.80
CA ARG A 87 -22.56 14.20 -10.23
C ARG A 87 -23.11 14.02 -11.64
N LYS A 88 -24.29 14.56 -11.91
CA LYS A 88 -24.89 14.53 -13.26
C LYS A 88 -23.99 15.22 -14.28
N LYS A 89 -23.54 16.45 -13.99
CA LYS A 89 -22.60 17.19 -14.87
C LYS A 89 -21.37 16.36 -15.22
N TYR A 90 -20.69 15.78 -14.23
CA TYR A 90 -19.46 15.02 -14.47
C TYR A 90 -19.71 13.70 -15.18
N TYR A 91 -20.84 13.04 -14.91
CA TYR A 91 -21.26 11.87 -15.67
C TYR A 91 -21.51 12.22 -17.15
N ASP A 92 -22.30 13.26 -17.42
CA ASP A 92 -22.66 13.67 -18.79
C ASP A 92 -21.41 14.04 -19.62
N ILE A 93 -20.43 14.72 -19.00
CA ILE A 93 -19.14 15.04 -19.64
C ILE A 93 -18.37 13.75 -19.99
N GLY A 94 -18.29 12.80 -19.06
CA GLY A 94 -17.57 11.54 -19.26
C GLY A 94 -18.22 10.64 -20.31
N GLU A 95 -19.55 10.60 -20.34
CA GLU A 95 -20.33 9.85 -21.33
C GLU A 95 -20.14 10.44 -22.74
N SER A 96 -20.32 11.76 -22.90
CA SER A 96 -20.15 12.44 -24.19
C SER A 96 -18.75 12.23 -24.79
N ASN A 97 -17.70 12.29 -23.96
CA ASN A 97 -16.33 12.09 -24.43
C ASN A 97 -16.07 10.63 -24.81
N SER A 98 -16.52 9.69 -23.98
CA SER A 98 -16.37 8.26 -24.27
C SER A 98 -17.12 7.84 -25.53
N GLU A 99 -18.36 8.30 -25.71
CA GLU A 99 -19.12 8.05 -26.95
C GLU A 99 -18.41 8.59 -28.19
N LYS A 100 -17.83 9.80 -28.10
CA LYS A 100 -17.10 10.41 -29.21
C LYS A 100 -15.87 9.58 -29.57
N GLU A 101 -15.14 9.10 -28.57
CA GLU A 101 -13.97 8.24 -28.77
C GLU A 101 -14.37 6.87 -29.34
N SER A 102 -15.38 6.21 -28.78
CA SER A 102 -15.91 4.93 -29.27
C SER A 102 -16.41 5.03 -30.71
N ARG A 103 -17.13 6.09 -31.08
CA ARG A 103 -17.57 6.33 -32.47
C ARG A 103 -16.38 6.46 -33.42
N LYS A 104 -15.31 7.15 -33.00
CA LYS A 104 -14.10 7.30 -33.80
C LYS A 104 -13.38 5.95 -33.99
N THR A 105 -13.19 5.18 -32.92
CA THR A 105 -12.55 3.86 -32.98
C THR A 105 -13.35 2.87 -33.83
N LEU A 106 -14.68 2.87 -33.72
CA LEU A 106 -15.54 2.04 -34.58
C LEU A 106 -15.37 2.39 -36.06
N ALA A 107 -15.38 3.68 -36.41
CA ALA A 107 -15.20 4.12 -37.79
C ALA A 107 -13.82 3.71 -38.34
N GLU A 108 -12.75 3.79 -37.54
CA GLU A 108 -11.42 3.34 -37.91
C GLU A 108 -11.36 1.81 -38.13
N LEU A 109 -12.00 1.03 -37.26
CA LEU A 109 -12.08 -0.43 -37.41
C LEU A 109 -12.87 -0.83 -38.65
N GLU A 110 -13.98 -0.15 -38.94
CA GLU A 110 -14.77 -0.36 -40.16
C GLU A 110 -13.97 -0.04 -41.42
N GLU A 111 -13.18 1.03 -41.41
CA GLU A 111 -12.35 1.41 -42.55
C GLU A 111 -11.22 0.40 -42.79
N LEU A 112 -10.54 -0.04 -41.73
CA LEU A 112 -9.52 -1.08 -41.84
C LEU A 112 -10.09 -2.41 -42.36
N LYS A 113 -11.32 -2.76 -41.96
CA LYS A 113 -12.04 -3.92 -42.49
C LYS A 113 -12.34 -3.77 -43.97
N LYS A 114 -12.78 -2.59 -44.43
CA LYS A 114 -13.03 -2.30 -45.86
C LYS A 114 -11.75 -2.39 -46.70
N GLN A 115 -10.62 -1.99 -46.14
CA GLN A 115 -9.30 -2.08 -46.78
C GLN A 115 -8.71 -3.50 -46.79
N ASN A 116 -9.44 -4.51 -46.26
CA ASN A 116 -8.95 -5.87 -46.03
C ASN A 116 -7.67 -5.92 -45.17
N ALA A 117 -7.39 -4.88 -44.40
CA ALA A 117 -6.27 -4.81 -43.46
C ALA A 117 -6.58 -5.52 -42.13
N LEU A 118 -7.83 -5.96 -41.95
CA LEU A 118 -8.33 -6.72 -40.81
C LEU A 118 -9.23 -7.86 -41.30
N SER A 119 -9.03 -9.06 -40.76
CA SER A 119 -9.96 -10.17 -40.99
C SER A 119 -11.29 -9.94 -40.25
N ALA A 120 -12.34 -10.64 -40.66
CA ALA A 120 -13.64 -10.57 -39.98
C ALA A 120 -13.54 -10.99 -38.50
N VAL A 121 -12.77 -12.04 -38.20
CA VAL A 121 -12.57 -12.54 -36.83
C VAL A 121 -11.83 -11.52 -35.96
N GLU A 122 -10.76 -10.90 -36.48
CA GLU A 122 -10.02 -9.87 -35.75
C GLU A 122 -10.85 -8.60 -35.52
N TYR A 123 -11.70 -8.23 -36.49
CA TYR A 123 -12.64 -7.13 -36.34
C TYR A 123 -13.63 -7.40 -35.20
N ASP A 124 -14.28 -8.58 -35.21
CA ASP A 124 -15.26 -8.96 -34.19
C ASP A 124 -14.62 -8.98 -32.79
N GLN A 125 -13.41 -9.53 -32.68
CA GLN A 125 -12.64 -9.52 -31.42
C GLN A 125 -12.32 -8.11 -30.91
N LYS A 126 -11.97 -7.18 -31.80
CA LYS A 126 -11.68 -5.79 -31.42
C LYS A 126 -12.95 -5.04 -31.00
N VAL A 127 -14.07 -5.26 -31.68
CA VAL A 127 -15.37 -4.68 -31.30
C VAL A 127 -15.85 -5.22 -29.95
N ASP A 128 -15.71 -6.52 -29.71
CA ASP A 128 -16.02 -7.14 -28.41
C ASP A 128 -15.13 -6.58 -27.29
N SER A 129 -13.82 -6.44 -27.55
CA SER A 129 -12.89 -5.85 -26.58
C SER A 129 -13.27 -4.41 -26.25
N MET A 130 -13.56 -3.60 -27.27
CA MET A 130 -13.98 -2.22 -27.10
C MET A 130 -15.28 -2.12 -26.27
N SER A 131 -16.25 -3.00 -26.54
CA SER A 131 -17.52 -3.04 -25.81
C SER A 131 -17.32 -3.38 -24.33
N LYS A 132 -16.41 -4.31 -24.01
CA LYS A 132 -16.04 -4.63 -22.62
C LYS A 132 -15.38 -3.44 -21.91
N SER A 133 -14.41 -2.79 -22.56
CA SER A 133 -13.75 -1.61 -22.02
C SER A 133 -14.75 -0.45 -21.78
N MET A 134 -15.76 -0.30 -22.65
CA MET A 134 -16.81 0.70 -22.50
C MET A 134 -17.69 0.42 -21.27
N MET A 135 -18.08 -0.84 -21.04
CA MET A 135 -18.84 -1.21 -19.84
C MET A 135 -18.03 -0.99 -18.56
N GLU A 136 -16.74 -1.34 -18.56
CA GLU A 136 -15.85 -1.09 -17.42
C GLU A 136 -15.69 0.41 -17.16
N TRP A 137 -15.49 1.19 -18.21
CA TRP A 137 -15.44 2.65 -18.12
C TRP A 137 -16.71 3.22 -17.53
N GLN A 138 -17.89 2.82 -17.99
CA GLN A 138 -19.16 3.32 -17.49
C GLN A 138 -19.35 3.07 -15.98
N LYS A 139 -18.95 1.88 -15.50
CA LYS A 139 -18.94 1.56 -14.07
C LYS A 139 -18.00 2.47 -13.29
N ARG A 140 -16.80 2.75 -13.81
CA ARG A 140 -15.84 3.67 -13.17
C ARG A 140 -16.39 5.08 -13.15
N LEU A 141 -16.94 5.55 -14.27
CA LEU A 141 -17.52 6.88 -14.40
C LEU A 141 -18.62 7.12 -13.36
N GLU A 142 -19.51 6.15 -13.13
CA GLU A 142 -20.58 6.29 -12.13
C GLU A 142 -20.02 6.50 -10.71
N ILE A 143 -19.00 5.73 -10.34
CA ILE A 143 -18.34 5.81 -9.02
C ILE A 143 -17.63 7.15 -8.87
N TYR A 144 -16.83 7.53 -9.87
CA TYR A 144 -15.97 8.71 -9.79
C TYR A 144 -16.73 10.01 -9.96
N ALA A 145 -17.81 10.04 -10.74
CA ALA A 145 -18.68 11.21 -10.84
C ALA A 145 -19.24 11.61 -9.46
N LEU A 146 -19.62 10.63 -8.63
CA LEU A 146 -20.04 10.89 -7.25
C LEU A 146 -18.87 11.37 -6.38
N LYS A 147 -17.69 10.75 -6.49
CA LYS A 147 -16.51 11.16 -5.72
C LYS A 147 -16.13 12.61 -6.02
N PHE A 148 -16.04 12.98 -7.30
CA PHE A 148 -15.73 14.35 -7.72
C PHE A 148 -16.80 15.35 -7.30
N ALA A 149 -18.08 14.96 -7.31
CA ALA A 149 -19.16 15.80 -6.81
C ALA A 149 -19.08 16.10 -5.31
N CYS A 150 -18.36 15.27 -4.54
CA CYS A 150 -18.15 15.44 -3.11
C CYS A 150 -16.84 16.17 -2.76
N ILE A 151 -16.01 16.52 -3.75
CA ILE A 151 -14.76 17.25 -3.49
C ILE A 151 -15.09 18.68 -3.01
N ASN A 152 -14.50 19.07 -1.89
CA ASN A 152 -14.66 20.40 -1.31
C ASN A 152 -13.67 21.39 -1.94
N ARG A 153 -14.15 22.30 -2.80
CA ARG A 153 -13.30 23.28 -3.49
C ARG A 153 -12.63 24.30 -2.54
N ASP A 154 -13.13 24.43 -1.32
CA ASP A 154 -12.56 25.36 -0.32
C ASP A 154 -11.23 24.85 0.26
N GLU A 155 -10.96 23.53 0.18
CA GLU A 155 -9.79 22.88 0.77
C GLU A 155 -9.22 21.81 -0.17
N LEU A 156 -8.89 22.22 -1.40
CA LEU A 156 -8.26 21.32 -2.35
C LEU A 156 -6.77 21.16 -2.03
N ASP A 157 -6.31 19.92 -1.95
CA ASP A 157 -4.88 19.65 -2.07
C ASP A 157 -4.37 19.89 -3.51
N ALA A 158 -3.06 19.81 -3.71
CA ALA A 158 -2.45 20.08 -5.01
C ALA A 158 -2.93 19.13 -6.13
N MET A 159 -3.27 17.89 -5.77
CA MET A 159 -3.67 16.84 -6.71
C MET A 159 -5.16 16.89 -6.99
N GLU A 160 -5.99 17.16 -5.98
CA GLU A 160 -7.40 17.44 -6.16
C GLU A 160 -7.59 18.65 -7.07
N LYS A 161 -6.76 19.70 -6.94
CA LYS A 161 -6.76 20.82 -7.90
C LYS A 161 -6.53 20.35 -9.34
N GLN A 162 -5.52 19.53 -9.57
CA GLN A 162 -5.22 18.99 -10.90
C GLN A 162 -6.35 18.10 -11.44
N ALA A 163 -6.93 17.24 -10.60
CA ALA A 163 -8.06 16.40 -10.99
C ALA A 163 -9.29 17.25 -11.37
N MET A 164 -9.57 18.31 -10.58
CA MET A 164 -10.67 19.23 -10.86
C MET A 164 -10.43 20.07 -12.12
N GLU A 165 -9.18 20.47 -12.39
CA GLU A 165 -8.81 21.14 -13.63
C GLU A 165 -9.06 20.23 -14.84
N LEU A 166 -8.65 18.96 -14.79
CA LEU A 166 -8.93 17.98 -15.85
C LEU A 166 -10.44 17.84 -16.10
N LEU A 167 -11.24 17.74 -15.05
CA LEU A 167 -12.71 17.70 -15.17
C LEU A 167 -13.30 18.97 -15.78
N ASP A 168 -12.83 20.14 -15.35
CA ASP A 168 -13.32 21.42 -15.83
C ASP A 168 -12.94 21.65 -17.32
N HIS A 169 -11.86 21.02 -17.82
CA HIS A 169 -11.49 20.95 -19.24
C HIS A 169 -12.16 19.79 -20.01
N GLY A 170 -12.95 18.95 -19.33
CA GLY A 170 -13.67 17.82 -19.90
C GLY A 170 -12.88 16.50 -19.94
N ASP A 171 -11.62 16.45 -19.49
CA ASP A 171 -10.83 15.22 -19.42
C ASP A 171 -11.17 14.39 -18.17
N VAL A 172 -12.35 13.76 -18.19
CA VAL A 172 -12.81 12.88 -17.10
C VAL A 172 -11.96 11.61 -16.99
N HIS A 173 -11.44 11.09 -18.11
CA HIS A 173 -10.55 9.93 -18.09
C HIS A 173 -9.24 10.24 -17.37
N GLY A 174 -8.61 11.38 -17.69
CA GLY A 174 -7.42 11.86 -17.00
C GLY A 174 -7.65 12.09 -15.52
N ALA A 175 -8.76 12.75 -15.17
CA ALA A 175 -9.11 13.00 -13.78
C ALA A 175 -9.27 11.70 -12.96
N ILE A 176 -9.94 10.69 -13.53
CA ILE A 176 -10.13 9.39 -12.87
C ILE A 176 -8.80 8.68 -12.66
N ARG A 177 -7.93 8.63 -13.69
CA ARG A 177 -6.61 8.00 -13.58
C ARG A 177 -5.77 8.65 -12.48
N LEU A 178 -5.70 9.98 -12.47
CA LEU A 178 -4.96 10.74 -11.46
C LEU A 178 -5.45 10.42 -10.04
N TYR A 179 -6.76 10.34 -9.85
CA TYR A 179 -7.37 10.05 -8.55
C TYR A 179 -7.13 8.60 -8.09
N GLU A 180 -7.01 7.66 -9.02
CA GLU A 180 -6.71 6.25 -8.74
C GLU A 180 -5.25 6.02 -8.36
N GLU A 181 -4.33 6.62 -9.10
CA GLU A 181 -2.89 6.59 -8.81
C GLU A 181 -2.64 7.09 -7.39
N MET A 182 -3.30 8.18 -6.98
CA MET A 182 -3.22 8.71 -5.62
C MET A 182 -3.63 7.71 -4.53
N LYS A 183 -4.72 6.94 -4.73
CA LYS A 183 -5.16 5.95 -3.74
C LYS A 183 -4.18 4.80 -3.61
N LEU A 184 -3.55 4.40 -4.71
CA LEU A 184 -2.50 3.38 -4.71
C LEU A 184 -1.25 3.88 -3.99
N ASP A 185 -0.81 5.10 -4.29
CA ASP A 185 0.36 5.71 -3.67
C ASP A 185 0.17 5.88 -2.16
N SER A 186 -0.96 6.44 -1.72
CA SER A 186 -1.27 6.61 -0.29
C SER A 186 -1.31 5.26 0.46
N ALA A 187 -1.97 4.25 -0.11
CA ALA A 187 -2.01 2.91 0.49
C ALA A 187 -0.62 2.26 0.54
N MET A 188 0.22 2.50 -0.47
CA MET A 188 1.59 2.00 -0.51
C MET A 188 2.48 2.72 0.51
N THR A 189 2.42 4.05 0.61
CA THR A 189 3.14 4.84 1.60
C THR A 189 2.81 4.38 3.02
N LEU A 190 1.53 4.15 3.32
CA LEU A 190 1.12 3.66 4.63
C LEU A 190 1.67 2.26 4.92
N LYS A 191 1.61 1.34 3.96
CA LYS A 191 2.19 -0.01 4.11
C LYS A 191 3.71 0.02 4.28
N ILE A 192 4.41 0.95 3.62
CA ILE A 192 5.85 1.14 3.78
C ILE A 192 6.15 1.64 5.20
N ALA A 193 5.40 2.61 5.72
CA ALA A 193 5.56 3.13 7.06
C ALA A 193 5.38 2.05 8.12
N VAL A 194 4.28 1.28 8.06
CA VAL A 194 4.01 0.14 8.96
C VAL A 194 5.13 -0.90 8.88
N ARG A 195 5.61 -1.22 7.68
CA ARG A 195 6.73 -2.15 7.51
C ARG A 195 8.01 -1.62 8.15
N GLN A 196 8.26 -0.31 8.08
CA GLN A 196 9.45 0.29 8.67
C GLN A 196 9.38 0.28 10.20
N GLU A 197 8.23 0.61 10.77
CA GLU A 197 7.98 0.51 12.22
C GLU A 197 8.20 -0.92 12.71
N ALA A 198 7.59 -1.91 12.05
CA ALA A 198 7.80 -3.32 12.38
C ALA A 198 9.28 -3.75 12.31
N LYS A 199 10.07 -3.20 11.37
CA LYS A 199 11.51 -3.47 11.29
C LYS A 199 12.29 -2.89 12.46
N GLU A 200 11.94 -1.69 12.93
CA GLU A 200 12.59 -1.08 14.09
C GLU A 200 12.26 -1.86 15.38
N ASP A 201 11.01 -2.26 15.56
CA ASP A 201 10.60 -3.11 16.68
C ASP A 201 11.35 -4.45 16.69
N MET A 202 11.47 -5.09 15.52
CA MET A 202 12.24 -6.32 15.35
C MET A 202 13.71 -6.14 15.75
N LYS A 203 14.32 -5.00 15.40
CA LYS A 203 15.71 -4.69 15.75
C LYS A 203 15.92 -4.58 17.26
N LEU A 204 14.94 -4.06 18.00
CA LEU A 204 14.98 -3.97 19.46
C LEU A 204 14.90 -5.35 20.13
N LEU A 205 14.18 -6.30 19.53
CA LEU A 205 14.01 -7.65 20.08
C LEU A 205 15.18 -8.58 19.77
N LEU A 206 15.97 -8.28 18.74
CA LEU A 206 17.04 -9.15 18.26
C LEU A 206 18.07 -9.54 19.35
N PRO A 207 18.57 -8.62 20.21
CA PRO A 207 19.49 -8.99 21.28
C PRO A 207 18.88 -10.00 22.27
N SER A 208 17.60 -9.83 22.61
CA SER A 208 16.87 -10.76 23.49
C SER A 208 16.68 -12.12 22.84
N LEU A 209 16.40 -12.19 21.53
CA LEU A 209 16.31 -13.44 20.79
C LEU A 209 17.65 -14.17 20.75
N VAL A 210 18.76 -13.46 20.48
CA VAL A 210 20.11 -14.04 20.50
C VAL A 210 20.45 -14.59 21.88
N ASN A 211 20.14 -13.85 22.95
CA ASN A 211 20.35 -14.33 24.31
C ASN A 211 19.48 -15.56 24.63
N ASN A 212 18.21 -15.56 24.23
CA ASN A 212 17.32 -16.70 24.40
C ASN A 212 17.83 -17.94 23.65
N PHE A 213 18.25 -17.77 22.40
CA PHE A 213 18.86 -18.84 21.61
C PHE A 213 20.07 -19.48 22.32
N GLN A 214 20.95 -18.67 22.92
CA GLN A 214 22.09 -19.16 23.68
C GLN A 214 21.67 -19.95 24.92
N LEU A 215 20.67 -19.48 25.67
CA LEU A 215 20.13 -20.19 26.84
C LEU A 215 19.46 -21.52 26.46
N LEU A 216 18.67 -21.54 25.40
CA LEU A 216 18.01 -22.74 24.90
C LEU A 216 19.03 -23.78 24.42
N LYS A 217 20.12 -23.33 23.78
CA LYS A 217 21.22 -24.20 23.37
C LYS A 217 21.91 -24.84 24.57
N GLN A 218 22.05 -24.13 25.69
CA GLN A 218 22.59 -24.68 26.94
C GLN A 218 21.64 -25.70 27.58
N ALA A 219 20.33 -25.50 27.43
CA ALA A 219 19.29 -26.41 27.93
C ALA A 219 19.04 -27.64 27.03
N ASP A 220 19.73 -27.75 25.88
CA ASP A 220 19.49 -28.75 24.82
C ASP A 220 18.03 -28.76 24.30
N ASP A 221 17.29 -27.65 24.42
CA ASP A 221 15.93 -27.51 23.88
C ASP A 221 15.97 -27.20 22.38
N LYS A 222 16.07 -28.29 21.62
CA LYS A 222 16.26 -28.31 20.17
C LYS A 222 15.11 -27.68 19.38
N VAL A 223 13.87 -27.88 19.81
CA VAL A 223 12.67 -27.37 19.10
C VAL A 223 12.53 -25.86 19.30
N ALA A 224 12.76 -25.39 20.52
CA ALA A 224 12.77 -23.96 20.81
C ALA A 224 13.94 -23.26 20.09
N CYS A 225 15.12 -23.87 20.05
CA CYS A 225 16.25 -23.37 19.29
C CYS A 225 15.94 -23.21 17.79
N ASP A 226 15.29 -24.20 17.16
CA ASP A 226 14.91 -24.13 15.74
C ASP A 226 14.00 -22.91 15.47
N SER A 227 13.04 -22.68 16.36
CA SER A 227 12.09 -21.57 16.25
C SER A 227 12.79 -20.22 16.39
N VAL A 228 13.64 -20.06 17.40
CA VAL A 228 14.35 -18.79 17.66
C VAL A 228 15.43 -18.53 16.61
N ALA A 229 16.15 -19.56 16.14
CA ALA A 229 17.12 -19.43 15.05
C ALA A 229 16.47 -18.92 13.76
N HIS A 230 15.24 -19.37 13.46
CA HIS A 230 14.52 -18.94 12.26
C HIS A 230 14.18 -17.45 12.34
N LEU A 231 13.68 -17.00 13.50
CA LEU A 231 13.42 -15.58 13.76
C LEU A 231 14.70 -14.74 13.62
N ILE A 232 15.82 -15.18 14.20
CA ILE A 232 17.10 -14.48 14.08
C ILE A 232 17.55 -14.40 12.62
N TYR A 233 17.42 -15.48 11.84
CA TYR A 233 17.84 -15.53 10.43
C TYR A 233 17.05 -14.53 9.57
N GLU A 234 15.73 -14.46 9.77
CA GLU A 234 14.85 -13.55 9.04
C GLU A 234 15.03 -12.08 9.47
N MET A 235 15.32 -11.82 10.75
CA MET A 235 15.38 -10.48 11.32
C MET A 235 16.77 -9.83 11.23
N ALA A 236 17.85 -10.61 11.28
CA ALA A 236 19.20 -10.06 11.36
C ALA A 236 19.64 -9.47 10.02
N ALA A 237 20.12 -8.22 10.02
CA ALA A 237 20.91 -7.69 8.92
C ALA A 237 22.39 -8.11 9.02
N ASP A 238 22.88 -8.38 10.23
CA ASP A 238 24.25 -8.80 10.49
C ASP A 238 24.49 -10.23 9.98
N ILE A 239 25.48 -10.37 9.09
CA ILE A 239 25.83 -11.64 8.45
C ILE A 239 26.24 -12.70 9.48
N LYS A 240 26.92 -12.34 10.57
CA LYS A 240 27.33 -13.30 11.60
C LYS A 240 26.13 -13.88 12.34
N LEU A 241 25.11 -13.07 12.60
CA LEU A 241 23.88 -13.55 13.23
C LEU A 241 23.09 -14.47 12.30
N LYS A 242 23.02 -14.15 11.00
CA LYS A 242 22.43 -15.08 10.01
C LYS A 242 23.21 -16.39 9.94
N LEU A 243 24.54 -16.34 9.90
CA LEU A 243 25.39 -17.53 9.88
C LEU A 243 25.22 -18.39 11.14
N MET A 244 25.09 -17.79 12.32
CA MET A 244 24.80 -18.52 13.56
C MET A 244 23.54 -19.40 13.44
N SER A 245 22.47 -18.87 12.84
CA SER A 245 21.23 -19.63 12.61
C SER A 245 21.40 -20.72 11.55
N VAL A 246 22.06 -20.41 10.43
CA VAL A 246 22.27 -21.36 9.33
C VAL A 246 23.19 -22.51 9.76
N GLU A 247 24.24 -22.23 10.54
CA GLU A 247 25.10 -23.25 11.15
C GLU A 247 24.33 -24.18 12.08
N TRP A 248 23.39 -23.64 12.85
CA TRP A 248 22.48 -24.43 13.69
C TRP A 248 21.58 -25.34 12.85
N PHE A 249 20.95 -24.80 11.81
CA PHE A 249 20.13 -25.59 10.89
C PHE A 249 20.94 -26.68 10.19
N PHE A 250 22.20 -26.42 9.84
CA PHE A 250 23.05 -27.40 9.17
C PHE A 250 23.26 -28.68 10.00
N GLN A 251 23.17 -28.57 11.33
CA GLN A 251 23.30 -29.71 12.25
C GLN A 251 22.00 -30.53 12.39
N ARG A 252 20.85 -30.01 11.89
CA ARG A 252 19.51 -30.50 12.27
C ARG A 252 18.55 -30.73 11.10
N ASN A 253 18.64 -29.90 10.06
CA ASN A 253 17.74 -29.88 8.91
C ASN A 253 18.36 -30.55 7.68
N ASP A 254 17.57 -30.66 6.61
CA ASP A 254 18.05 -31.12 5.31
C ASP A 254 19.18 -30.18 4.82
N PRO A 255 20.43 -30.68 4.66
CA PRO A 255 21.55 -29.89 4.16
C PRO A 255 21.26 -29.19 2.83
N SER A 256 20.33 -29.70 2.02
CA SER A 256 19.89 -29.06 0.79
C SER A 256 19.24 -27.69 1.06
N GLU A 257 18.31 -27.59 2.00
CA GLU A 257 17.60 -26.35 2.32
C GLU A 257 18.55 -25.31 2.91
N VAL A 258 19.47 -25.76 3.77
CA VAL A 258 20.45 -24.88 4.40
C VAL A 258 21.43 -24.28 3.39
N LEU A 259 21.75 -25.02 2.31
CA LEU A 259 22.55 -24.47 1.19
C LEU A 259 21.81 -23.38 0.39
N ASP A 260 20.47 -23.41 0.34
CA ASP A 260 19.70 -22.30 -0.25
C ASP A 260 19.78 -21.05 0.65
N GLN A 261 19.73 -21.22 1.96
CA GLN A 261 19.91 -20.12 2.91
C GLN A 261 21.31 -19.50 2.80
N TYR A 262 22.37 -20.31 2.71
CA TYR A 262 23.71 -19.80 2.41
C TYR A 262 23.75 -18.99 1.11
N SER A 263 23.08 -19.47 0.05
CA SER A 263 23.00 -18.74 -1.22
C SER A 263 22.32 -17.37 -1.11
N LEU A 264 21.34 -17.23 -0.22
CA LEU A 264 20.68 -15.95 0.05
C LEU A 264 21.63 -15.01 0.80
N ILE A 265 22.31 -15.50 1.85
CA ILE A 265 23.30 -14.70 2.59
C ILE A 265 24.39 -14.17 1.65
N VAL A 266 24.90 -15.00 0.72
CA VAL A 266 25.89 -14.56 -0.28
C VAL A 266 25.41 -13.33 -1.07
N LYS A 267 24.14 -13.30 -1.48
CA LYS A 267 23.58 -12.15 -2.22
C LYS A 267 23.52 -10.88 -1.37
N ASP A 268 23.30 -11.03 -0.06
CA ASP A 268 23.15 -9.91 0.87
C ASP A 268 24.50 -9.24 1.19
N THR A 269 25.62 -10.00 1.16
CA THR A 269 26.95 -9.48 1.50
C THR A 269 27.36 -8.26 0.66
N GLN A 270 27.94 -7.24 1.29
CA GLN A 270 28.34 -5.99 0.65
C GLN A 270 29.86 -5.73 0.69
N SER A 271 30.60 -6.47 1.53
CA SER A 271 32.04 -6.28 1.73
C SER A 271 32.84 -7.59 1.62
N MET A 272 34.14 -7.47 1.34
CA MET A 272 35.02 -8.64 1.23
C MET A 272 35.04 -9.46 2.54
N GLN A 273 35.04 -8.76 3.69
CA GLN A 273 35.02 -9.40 5.01
C GLN A 273 33.76 -10.25 5.23
N GLU A 274 32.60 -9.76 4.83
CA GLU A 274 31.34 -10.50 4.98
C GLU A 274 31.31 -11.76 4.12
N ILE A 275 31.74 -11.67 2.86
CA ILE A 275 31.71 -12.83 1.96
C ILE A 275 32.75 -13.89 2.35
N GLU A 276 33.90 -13.49 2.90
CA GLU A 276 34.89 -14.41 3.46
C GLU A 276 34.39 -15.12 4.72
N LEU A 277 33.61 -14.44 5.57
CA LEU A 277 32.94 -15.07 6.71
C LEU A 277 31.96 -16.16 6.25
N VAL A 278 31.14 -15.86 5.24
CA VAL A 278 30.18 -16.83 4.67
C VAL A 278 30.90 -18.05 4.11
N GLU A 279 31.98 -17.84 3.35
CA GLU A 279 32.76 -18.94 2.79
C GLU A 279 33.39 -19.81 3.90
N SER A 280 33.96 -19.18 4.92
CA SER A 280 34.60 -19.88 6.03
C SER A 280 33.59 -20.73 6.81
N SER A 281 32.42 -20.16 7.10
CA SER A 281 31.31 -20.84 7.76
C SER A 281 30.80 -22.03 6.93
N LEU A 282 30.53 -21.84 5.63
CA LEU A 282 30.10 -22.90 4.72
C LEU A 282 31.12 -24.05 4.63
N ARG A 283 32.41 -23.72 4.50
CA ARG A 283 33.49 -24.73 4.49
C ARG A 283 33.50 -25.53 5.77
N GLN A 284 33.31 -24.88 6.92
CA GLN A 284 33.28 -25.55 8.22
C GLN A 284 32.07 -26.47 8.35
N SER A 285 30.86 -26.00 8.02
CA SER A 285 29.63 -26.81 8.05
C SER A 285 29.74 -28.07 7.18
N LEU A 286 30.39 -27.96 6.02
CA LEU A 286 30.53 -29.07 5.07
C LEU A 286 31.57 -30.12 5.46
N LYS A 287 32.47 -29.86 6.42
CA LYS A 287 33.53 -30.81 6.80
C LYS A 287 32.98 -32.14 7.32
N GLU A 288 31.83 -32.10 7.98
CA GLU A 288 31.23 -33.27 8.64
C GLU A 288 30.18 -33.98 7.76
N VAL A 289 29.93 -33.47 6.54
CA VAL A 289 28.88 -33.97 5.65
C VAL A 289 29.45 -34.72 4.45
N LYS A 290 28.93 -35.93 4.20
CA LYS A 290 29.25 -36.72 3.01
C LYS A 290 28.50 -36.17 1.79
N LEU A 291 29.13 -35.24 1.07
CA LEU A 291 28.60 -34.68 -0.18
C LEU A 291 28.53 -35.73 -1.30
N LYS A 292 27.31 -36.08 -1.73
CA LYS A 292 27.05 -36.97 -2.89
C LYS A 292 25.91 -36.42 -3.75
N GLY A 293 25.88 -36.85 -5.02
CA GLY A 293 24.77 -36.56 -5.94
C GLY A 293 24.48 -35.07 -6.08
N GLU A 294 23.20 -34.71 -5.95
CA GLU A 294 22.69 -33.34 -6.11
C GLU A 294 23.21 -32.38 -5.03
N LEU A 295 23.38 -32.86 -3.80
CA LEU A 295 23.88 -32.04 -2.69
C LEU A 295 25.30 -31.53 -2.96
N LYS A 296 26.15 -32.36 -3.57
CA LYS A 296 27.51 -31.96 -4.00
C LYS A 296 27.46 -30.86 -5.07
N LYS A 297 26.56 -31.00 -6.06
CA LYS A 297 26.37 -29.99 -7.11
C LYS A 297 25.87 -28.68 -6.52
N LYS A 298 24.92 -28.74 -5.59
CA LYS A 298 24.37 -27.56 -4.91
C LYS A 298 25.42 -26.83 -4.10
N ALA A 299 26.22 -27.54 -3.31
CA ALA A 299 27.33 -26.94 -2.57
C ALA A 299 28.35 -26.25 -3.49
N GLN A 300 28.69 -26.89 -4.62
CA GLN A 300 29.57 -26.30 -5.63
C GLN A 300 29.00 -24.99 -6.21
N LEU A 301 27.71 -24.96 -6.54
CA LEU A 301 27.04 -23.74 -7.01
C LEU A 301 27.08 -22.60 -5.99
N VAL A 302 26.98 -22.89 -4.69
CA VAL A 302 27.12 -21.85 -3.66
C VAL A 302 28.55 -21.28 -3.65
N PHE A 303 29.58 -22.13 -3.76
CA PHE A 303 30.97 -21.66 -3.86
C PHE A 303 31.23 -20.84 -5.13
N GLU A 304 30.66 -21.23 -6.26
CA GLU A 304 30.75 -20.43 -7.50
C GLU A 304 30.10 -19.03 -7.31
N ARG A 305 28.93 -18.97 -6.66
CA ARG A 305 28.28 -17.70 -6.30
C ARG A 305 29.12 -16.84 -5.36
N ILE A 306 29.82 -17.46 -4.40
CA ILE A 306 30.74 -16.76 -3.49
C ILE A 306 31.85 -16.08 -4.30
N GLU A 307 32.50 -16.83 -5.21
CA GLU A 307 33.58 -16.29 -6.04
C GLU A 307 33.11 -15.17 -6.97
N ASP A 308 31.94 -15.31 -7.57
CA ASP A 308 31.35 -14.25 -8.38
C ASP A 308 30.99 -13.02 -7.56
N ARG A 309 30.49 -13.20 -6.33
CA ARG A 309 30.22 -12.09 -5.42
C ARG A 309 31.49 -11.36 -4.99
N LYS A 310 32.58 -12.08 -4.69
CA LYS A 310 33.90 -11.48 -4.40
C LYS A 310 34.41 -10.63 -5.56
N LYS A 311 34.32 -11.12 -6.79
CA LYS A 311 34.70 -10.35 -7.99
C LYS A 311 33.88 -9.07 -8.09
N TRP A 312 32.56 -9.16 -7.90
CA TRP A 312 31.66 -8.00 -7.92
C TRP A 312 32.02 -6.97 -6.84
N ILE A 313 32.27 -7.41 -5.60
CA ILE A 313 32.68 -6.52 -4.50
C ILE A 313 34.02 -5.84 -4.82
N SER A 314 35.01 -6.59 -5.33
CA SER A 314 36.33 -6.03 -5.70
C SER A 314 36.25 -4.99 -6.81
N ILE A 315 35.30 -5.13 -7.74
CA ILE A 315 35.04 -4.12 -8.77
C ILE A 315 34.37 -2.89 -8.14
N LYS A 316 33.34 -3.11 -7.30
CA LYS A 316 32.60 -2.03 -6.61
C LYS A 316 33.50 -1.17 -5.73
N GLU A 317 34.46 -1.75 -5.02
CA GLU A 317 35.39 -1.02 -4.14
C GLU A 317 36.44 -0.19 -4.91
N LYS A 318 36.60 -0.42 -6.22
CA LYS A 318 37.53 0.33 -7.08
C LYS A 318 36.89 1.50 -7.83
N ILE A 319 35.57 1.65 -7.74
CA ILE A 319 34.76 2.73 -8.33
C ILE A 319 34.45 3.74 -7.24
#